data_AF-A0A0B8PB79-F1
#
_entry.id   AF-A0A0B8PB79-F1
#
_cell.length_a   1.000
_cell.length_b   1.000
_cell.length_c   1.000
_cell.angle_alpha   90.00
_cell.angle_beta   90.00
_cell.angle_gamma   90.00
#
_symmetry.space_group_name_H-M   'P 1'
#
loop_
_entity.id
_entity.type
_entity.pdbx_description
1 polymer ?
#
loop_
_entity_poly.entity_id
_entity_poly.type
_entity_poly.pdbx_seq_one_letter_code
_entity_poly.pdbx_strand_id
1 'polypeptide(L)' 'MLQWATGEWEGFTAEPISIAKWKSRWTRGLEEDELSLVVYPDQDGEGIILYPDEFEFELVKRENKSRR' A
#
# COMPACT_ATOMS: atom_id res chain seq x y z
N MET A 1 15.95 -9.56 6.56
CA MET A 1 14.95 -9.42 7.64
C MET A 1 13.95 -8.37 7.18
N LEU A 2 12.65 -8.53 7.44
CA LEU A 2 11.66 -7.51 7.06
C LEU A 2 11.86 -6.28 7.95
N GLN A 3 12.14 -5.12 7.36
CA GLN A 3 12.48 -3.90 8.13
C GLN A 3 11.31 -3.39 8.98
N TRP A 4 10.07 -3.70 8.61
CA TRP A 4 8.87 -3.28 9.34
C TRP A 4 8.46 -4.25 10.47
N ALA A 5 8.75 -5.55 10.34
CA ALA A 5 8.31 -6.60 11.25
C ALA A 5 9.34 -6.80 12.39
N THR A 6 9.58 -5.73 13.15
CA THR A 6 10.54 -5.71 14.27
C THR A 6 9.83 -5.36 15.58
N GLY A 7 10.45 -5.68 16.73
CA GLY A 7 9.88 -5.39 18.04
C GLY A 7 8.54 -6.11 18.24
N GLU A 8 7.47 -5.35 18.50
CA GLU A 8 6.11 -5.89 18.69
C GLU A 8 5.54 -6.58 17.43
N TRP A 9 6.11 -6.28 16.26
CA TRP A 9 5.73 -6.88 14.99
C TRP A 9 6.62 -8.04 14.58
N GLU A 10 7.55 -8.48 15.45
CA GLU A 10 8.38 -9.66 15.18
C GLU A 10 7.50 -10.92 14.99
N GLY A 11 7.81 -11.71 13.96
CA GLY A 11 7.06 -12.92 13.60
C GLY A 11 5.80 -12.66 12.75
N PHE A 12 5.43 -11.41 12.49
CA PHE A 12 4.37 -11.09 11.52
C PHE A 12 4.87 -11.25 10.08
N THR A 13 3.98 -11.73 9.21
CA THR A 13 4.23 -11.88 7.76
C THR A 13 3.27 -10.99 6.99
N ALA A 14 3.77 -10.30 5.97
CA ALA A 14 2.94 -9.48 5.10
C ALA A 14 2.01 -10.36 4.27
N GLU A 15 0.71 -10.09 4.32
CA GLU A 15 -0.28 -10.77 3.51
C GLU A 15 -0.52 -9.98 2.21
N PRO A 16 -0.23 -10.55 1.03
CA PRO A 16 -0.49 -9.87 -0.22
C PRO A 16 -1.99 -9.75 -0.48
N ILE A 17 -2.41 -8.63 -1.08
CA ILE A 17 -3.77 -8.42 -1.56
C ILE A 17 -3.78 -8.18 -3.06
N SER A 18 -4.86 -8.59 -3.73
CA SER A 18 -5.04 -8.29 -5.15
C SER A 18 -5.45 -6.83 -5.37
N ILE A 19 -5.15 -6.30 -6.56
CA ILE A 19 -5.61 -4.97 -7.00
C ILE A 19 -7.14 -4.86 -6.95
N ALA A 20 -7.86 -5.94 -7.26
CA ALA A 20 -9.32 -5.97 -7.15
C ALA A 20 -9.79 -5.80 -5.69
N LYS A 21 -9.11 -6.45 -4.74
CA LYS A 21 -9.41 -6.32 -3.32
C LYS A 21 -9.15 -4.89 -2.84
N TRP A 22 -8.05 -4.27 -3.29
CA TRP A 22 -7.77 -2.85 -3.04
C TRP A 22 -8.95 -1.95 -3.43
N LYS A 23 -9.29 -1.94 -4.73
CA LYS A 23 -10.33 -1.07 -5.30
C LYS A 23 -11.71 -1.28 -4.67
N SER A 24 -12.01 -2.51 -4.28
CA SER A 24 -13.32 -2.85 -3.71
C SER A 24 -13.51 -2.43 -2.25
N ARG A 25 -12.42 -2.22 -1.48
CA ARG A 25 -12.52 -2.12 -0.01
C ARG A 25 -11.52 -1.16 0.64
N TRP A 26 -10.28 -1.10 0.15
CA TRP A 26 -9.20 -0.43 0.88
C TRP A 26 -9.23 1.07 0.72
N THR A 27 -9.39 1.63 -0.49
CA THR A 27 -9.46 3.09 -0.65
C THR A 27 -10.57 3.70 0.19
N ARG A 28 -11.81 3.24 0.00
CA ARG A 28 -12.96 3.72 0.78
C ARG A 28 -12.79 3.49 2.28
N GLY A 29 -12.36 2.29 2.70
CA GLY A 29 -12.23 1.98 4.12
C GLY A 29 -11.18 2.84 4.83
N LEU A 30 -10.03 3.05 4.19
CA LEU A 30 -8.97 3.89 4.74
C LEU A 30 -9.38 5.37 4.78
N GLU A 31 -10.11 5.87 3.78
CA GLU A 31 -10.67 7.22 3.79
C GLU A 31 -11.69 7.41 4.93
N GLU A 32 -12.61 6.45 5.11
CA GLU A 32 -13.61 6.45 6.17
C GLU A 32 -12.96 6.39 7.57
N ASP A 33 -11.84 5.69 7.70
CA ASP A 33 -11.05 5.57 8.93
C ASP A 33 -10.01 6.69 9.12
N GLU A 34 -9.94 7.66 8.18
CA GLU A 34 -8.96 8.77 8.17
C GLU A 34 -7.49 8.29 8.20
N LEU A 35 -7.20 7.14 7.61
CA LEU A 35 -5.87 6.52 7.57
C LEU A 35 -5.11 6.85 6.28
N SER A 36 -3.81 7.12 6.43
CA SER A 36 -2.87 7.30 5.32
C SER A 36 -1.99 6.06 5.13
N LEU A 37 -1.37 5.97 3.95
CA LEU A 37 -0.47 4.88 3.58
C LEU A 37 0.97 5.33 3.72
N VAL A 38 1.80 4.51 4.36
CA VAL A 38 3.26 4.67 4.28
C VAL A 38 3.80 3.68 3.26
N VAL A 39 4.39 4.20 2.18
CA VAL A 39 4.91 3.42 1.08
C VAL A 39 6.43 3.53 1.06
N TYR A 40 7.12 2.40 1.09
CA TYR A 40 8.56 2.30 0.91
C TYR A 40 8.85 1.76 -0.49
N PRO A 41 9.13 2.62 -1.48
CA PRO A 41 9.35 2.19 -2.86
C PRO A 41 10.66 1.42 -3.04
N ASP A 42 11.62 1.62 -2.12
CA ASP A 42 12.88 0.91 -2.04
C ASP A 42 13.22 0.61 -0.55
N GLN A 43 14.25 -0.20 -0.29
CA GLN A 43 14.56 -0.70 1.06
C GLN A 43 15.40 0.27 1.91
N ASP A 44 16.09 1.22 1.27
CA ASP A 44 17.11 2.07 1.91
C ASP A 44 16.75 3.57 1.87
N GLY A 45 15.68 3.91 1.16
CA GLY A 45 15.22 5.26 0.85
C GLY A 45 14.09 5.73 1.77
N GLU A 46 13.70 6.98 1.56
CA GLU A 46 12.65 7.61 2.36
C GLU A 46 11.28 7.05 2.00
N GLY A 47 10.54 6.60 3.01
CA GLY A 47 9.14 6.27 2.87
C GLY A 47 8.33 7.52 2.54
N ILE A 48 7.35 7.38 1.66
CA ILE A 48 6.41 8.44 1.31
C ILE A 48 5.06 8.17 1.96
N ILE A 49 4.41 9.23 2.42
CA ILE A 49 3.02 9.15 2.88
C ILE A 49 2.12 9.51 1.71
N LEU A 50 1.13 8.66 1.44
CA LEU A 50 0.13 8.86 0.40
C LEU A 50 -1.27 8.74 0.98
N TYR A 51 -2.20 9.52 0.43
CA TYR A 51 -3.62 9.29 0.67
C TYR A 51 -4.13 8.08 -0.14
N PRO A 52 -5.21 7.42 0.30
CA PRO A 52 -5.72 6.22 -0.37
C PRO A 52 -6.14 6.45 -1.83
N ASP A 53 -6.66 7.63 -2.16
CA ASP A 53 -7.04 8.03 -3.52
C ASP A 53 -5.81 8.28 -4.41
N GLU A 54 -4.77 8.92 -3.88
CA GLU A 54 -3.51 9.14 -4.58
C GLU A 54 -2.84 7.81 -4.94
N PHE A 55 -2.83 6.85 -4.00
CA PHE A 55 -2.29 5.53 -4.26
C PHE A 55 -3.12 4.77 -5.30
N GLU A 56 -4.46 4.81 -5.22
CA GLU A 56 -5.32 4.17 -6.21
C GLU A 56 -5.13 4.76 -7.62
N PHE A 57 -4.97 6.08 -7.73
CA PHE A 57 -4.69 6.75 -8.99
C PHE A 57 -3.43 6.20 -9.67
N GLU A 58 -2.31 6.10 -8.94
CA GLU A 58 -1.06 5.54 -9.47
C GLU A 58 -1.17 4.03 -9.75
N LEU A 59 -1.94 3.30 -8.95
CA LEU A 59 -2.20 1.87 -9.16
C LEU A 59 -2.95 1.62 -10.49
N VAL A 60 -4.00 2.40 -10.77
CA VAL A 60 -4.78 2.32 -12.03
C VAL A 60 -3.91 2.67 -13.24
N LYS A 61 -3.10 3.72 -13.13
CA LYS A 61 -2.16 4.13 -14.18
C LYS A 61 -1.14 3.03 -14.50
N ARG A 62 -0.61 2.35 -13.48
CA ARG A 62 0.33 1.23 -13.65
C ARG A 62 -0.35 -0.01 -14.25
N GLU A 63 -1.55 -0.34 -13.81
CA GLU A 63 -2.34 -1.44 -14.37
C GLU A 63 -2.59 -1.24 -15.87
N ASN A 64 -2.98 -0.03 -16.27
CA ASN A 64 -3.21 0.32 -17.68
C ASN A 64 -1.93 0.24 -18.52
N LYS A 65 -0.77 0.58 -17.95
CA LYS A 65 0.53 0.43 -18.62
C LYS A 65 0.90 -1.04 -18.83
N SER A 66 0.60 -1.91 -17.87
CA SER A 66 0.89 -3.35 -17.96
C SER A 66 0.01 -4.11 -18.96
N ARG A 67 -1.13 -3.51 -19.35
CA ARG A 67 -2.07 -4.09 -20.33
C ARG A 67 -1.74 -3.71 -21.79
N ARG A 68 -0.78 -2.81 -22.01
CA ARG A 68 -0.29 -2.40 -23.33
C ARG A 68 1.00 -3.14 -23.66
#